data_AF-A0A9P5TY42-F1
#
_entry.id   AF-A0A9P5TY42-F1
#
_cell.length_a   1.000
_cell.length_b   1.000
_cell.length_c   1.000
_cell.angle_alpha   90.00
_cell.angle_beta   90.00
_cell.angle_gamma   90.00
#
_symmetry.space_group_name_H-M   'P 1'
#
loop_
_entity.id
_entity.type
_entity.pdbx_description
1 polymer ?
#
loop_
_entity_poly.entity_id
_entity_poly.type
_entity_poly.pdbx_seq_one_letter_code
_entity_poly.pdbx_strand_id
1 'polypeptide(L)'
;MPFHRFYCSPNLYTKEEKQAIAQAIVKFYANLPPFLVIVNFIEVEKDNFYVGGESTDRFLRINVQHSAHNAQDTKEKRDWMDGYEKAIEPFTKGKGINWELQITNADVSPIV
;
A
#
# COMPACT_ATOMS: atom_id res chain seq x y z
N MET A 1 1.42 0.78 -13.92
CA MET A 1 1.07 1.87 -13.01
C MET A 1 0.60 1.26 -11.70
N PRO A 2 1.36 1.42 -10.61
CA PRO A 2 0.94 0.92 -9.32
C PRO A 2 0.07 1.95 -8.59
N PHE A 3 -1.19 1.58 -8.37
CA PHE A 3 -2.13 2.38 -7.58
C PHE A 3 -2.34 1.74 -6.21
N HIS A 4 -2.00 2.48 -5.15
CA HIS A 4 -2.07 2.02 -3.78
C HIS A 4 -3.23 2.69 -3.06
N ARG A 5 -4.00 1.88 -2.34
CA ARG A 5 -5.05 2.32 -1.43
C ARG A 5 -4.72 1.80 -0.04
N PHE A 6 -4.45 2.73 0.86
CA PHE A 6 -4.13 2.47 2.26
C PHE A 6 -5.37 2.81 3.07
N TYR A 7 -6.13 1.80 3.49
CA TYR A 7 -7.26 1.97 4.39
C TYR A 7 -6.78 1.89 5.84
N CYS A 8 -6.94 2.98 6.57
CA CYS A 8 -6.48 3.13 7.94
C CYS A 8 -7.53 3.84 8.78
N SER A 9 -7.43 3.71 10.11
CA SER A 9 -8.20 4.58 11.01
C SER A 9 -7.74 6.05 10.92
N PRO A 10 -8.62 7.02 11.21
CA PRO A 10 -8.23 8.42 11.33
C PRO A 10 -7.07 8.58 12.33
N ASN A 11 -6.14 9.47 12.01
CA ASN A 11 -4.97 9.76 12.85
C ASN A 11 -3.98 8.59 13.05
N LEU A 12 -4.14 7.44 12.37
CA LEU A 12 -3.14 6.37 12.40
C LEU A 12 -1.76 6.87 11.92
N TYR A 13 -1.78 7.73 10.89
CA TYR A 13 -0.60 8.36 10.31
C TYR A 13 -0.70 9.87 10.32
N THR A 14 0.37 10.55 10.73
CA THR A 14 0.49 12.01 10.55
C THR A 14 0.66 12.36 9.08
N LYS A 15 0.56 13.64 8.75
CA LYS A 15 0.84 14.14 7.39
C LYS A 15 2.26 13.79 6.93
N GLU A 16 3.22 13.90 7.83
CA GLU A 16 4.64 13.63 7.60
C GLU A 16 4.87 12.14 7.36
N GLU A 17 4.21 11.27 8.14
CA GLU A 17 4.27 9.83 7.93
C GLU A 17 3.64 9.44 6.58
N LYS A 18 2.48 10.01 6.24
CA LYS A 18 1.83 9.78 4.93
C LYS A 18 2.77 10.16 3.77
N GLN A 19 3.46 11.29 3.88
CA GLN A 19 4.43 11.72 2.89
C GLN A 19 5.65 10.78 2.82
N ALA A 20 6.19 10.36 3.97
CA ALA A 20 7.34 9.46 4.03
C ALA A 20 7.01 8.07 3.45
N ILE A 21 5.82 7.54 3.72
CA ILE A 21 5.31 6.29 3.11
C ILE A 21 5.25 6.43 1.58
N ALA A 22 4.64 7.51 1.09
CA ALA A 22 4.52 7.73 -0.36
C ALA A 22 5.90 7.81 -1.04
N GLN A 23 6.87 8.49 -0.41
CA GLN A 23 8.25 8.55 -0.89
C GLN A 23 8.95 7.19 -0.88
N ALA A 24 8.76 6.38 0.17
CA ALA A 24 9.32 5.04 0.25
C ALA A 24 8.79 4.14 -0.88
N ILE A 25 7.49 4.22 -1.18
CA ILE A 25 6.86 3.48 -2.28
C ILE A 25 7.40 3.96 -3.63
N VAL A 26 7.50 5.27 -3.87
CA VAL A 26 8.10 5.81 -5.11
C VAL A 26 9.54 5.30 -5.30
N LYS A 27 10.33 5.27 -4.22
CA LYS A 27 11.70 4.73 -4.25
C LYS A 27 11.73 3.23 -4.54
N PHE A 28 10.76 2.47 -4.05
CA PHE A 28 10.65 1.04 -4.35
C PHE A 28 10.39 0.80 -5.85
N TYR A 29 9.58 1.64 -6.50
CA TYR A 29 9.37 1.62 -7.96
C TYR A 29 10.33 2.55 -8.72
N ALA A 30 11.61 2.59 -8.36
CA ALA A 30 12.60 3.48 -8.98
C ALA A 30 12.78 3.27 -10.51
N ASN A 31 12.33 2.13 -11.04
CA ASN A 31 12.35 1.81 -12.46
C ASN A 31 11.16 2.42 -13.24
N LEU A 32 10.22 3.09 -12.57
CA LEU A 32 9.07 3.75 -13.19
C LEU A 32 9.17 5.27 -13.05
N PRO A 33 8.62 6.04 -14.01
CA PRO A 33 8.39 7.46 -13.80
C PRO A 33 7.59 7.72 -12.50
N PRO A 34 8.05 8.61 -11.61
CA PRO A 34 7.43 8.80 -10.28
C PRO A 34 5.94 9.12 -10.32
N PHE A 35 5.48 9.86 -11.33
CA PHE A 35 4.08 10.26 -11.47
C PHE A 35 3.12 9.09 -11.73
N LEU A 36 3.63 7.91 -12.10
CA LEU A 36 2.80 6.70 -12.29
C LEU A 36 2.54 5.95 -10.98
N VAL A 37 3.20 6.33 -9.89
CA VAL A 37 3.07 5.71 -8.57
C VAL A 37 2.12 6.54 -7.72
N ILE A 38 0.91 6.02 -7.52
CA ILE A 38 -0.16 6.74 -6.83
C ILE A 38 -0.40 6.08 -5.48
N VAL A 39 -0.53 6.87 -4.42
CA VAL A 39 -0.79 6.41 -3.06
C VAL A 39 -1.90 7.25 -2.43
N ASN A 40 -3.05 6.62 -2.18
CA ASN A 40 -4.17 7.22 -1.48
C ASN A 40 -4.25 6.68 -0.05
N PHE A 41 -4.34 7.59 0.92
CA PHE A 41 -4.74 7.27 2.29
C PHE A 41 -6.25 7.48 2.41
N ILE A 42 -6.97 6.41 2.73
CA ILE A 42 -8.42 6.39 2.89
C ILE A 42 -8.68 6.16 4.36
N GLU A 43 -9.05 7.22 5.07
CA GLU A 43 -9.40 7.12 6.48
C GLU A 43 -10.81 6.56 6.62
N VAL A 44 -10.94 5.48 7.38
CA VAL A 44 -12.21 4.81 7.67
C VAL A 44 -12.48 4.95 9.15
N GLU A 45 -13.54 5.67 9.50
CA GLU A 45 -13.95 5.87 10.89
C GLU A 45 -14.04 4.55 11.66
N LYS A 46 -13.76 4.60 12.97
CA LYS A 46 -13.65 3.39 13.82
C LYS A 46 -14.88 2.50 13.77
N ASP A 47 -16.07 3.11 13.74
CA ASP A 47 -17.36 2.40 13.69
C ASP A 47 -17.70 1.86 12.29
N ASN A 48 -16.78 2.01 11.33
CA ASN A 48 -16.87 1.48 9.96
C ASN A 48 -15.69 0.56 9.62
N PHE A 49 -14.74 0.35 10.54
CA PHE A 49 -13.55 -0.47 10.29
C PHE A 49 -13.44 -1.63 11.28
N TYR A 50 -13.91 -2.80 10.83
CA TYR A 50 -13.93 -4.03 11.61
C TYR A 50 -12.95 -5.07 11.07
N VAL A 51 -12.18 -5.69 11.97
CA VAL A 51 -11.28 -6.80 11.66
C VAL A 51 -11.67 -7.97 12.56
N GLY A 52 -12.05 -9.09 11.95
CA GLY A 52 -12.54 -10.25 12.71
C GLY A 52 -13.86 -10.00 13.46
N GLY A 53 -14.63 -8.99 13.08
CA GLY A 53 -15.88 -8.61 13.75
C GLY A 53 -15.73 -7.52 14.82
N GLU A 54 -14.50 -7.09 15.12
CA GLU A 54 -14.21 -6.10 16.16
C GLU A 54 -13.63 -4.80 15.56
N SER A 55 -14.02 -3.65 16.12
CA SER A 55 -13.46 -2.35 15.69
C SER A 55 -11.99 -2.22 16.10
N THR A 56 -11.16 -1.58 15.27
CA THR A 56 -9.74 -1.39 15.58
C THR A 56 -9.20 -0.07 15.06
N ASP A 57 -8.38 0.59 15.87
CA ASP A 57 -7.63 1.80 15.51
C ASP A 57 -6.18 1.50 15.09
N ARG A 58 -5.76 0.23 15.13
CA ARG A 58 -4.36 -0.21 14.91
C ARG A 58 -4.21 -1.24 13.80
N PHE A 59 -4.98 -1.07 12.72
CA PHE A 59 -4.90 -1.92 11.54
C PHE A 59 -4.78 -1.09 10.25
N LEU A 60 -3.90 -1.55 9.34
CA LEU A 60 -3.75 -1.00 8.00
C LEU A 60 -4.10 -2.07 6.94
N ARG A 61 -5.08 -1.80 6.08
CA ARG A 61 -5.33 -2.62 4.88
C ARG A 61 -4.73 -1.95 3.65
N ILE A 62 -3.84 -2.64 2.96
CA ILE A 62 -3.19 -2.15 1.75
C ILE A 62 -3.70 -2.92 0.54
N ASN A 63 -4.28 -2.21 -0.41
CA ASN A 63 -4.60 -2.76 -1.73
C ASN A 63 -3.75 -2.08 -2.80
N VAL A 64 -3.02 -2.89 -3.56
CA VAL A 64 -2.18 -2.44 -4.67
C VAL A 64 -2.77 -2.99 -5.96
N GLN A 65 -2.93 -2.13 -6.94
CA GLN A 65 -3.37 -2.50 -8.27
C GLN A 65 -2.24 -2.23 -9.26
N HIS A 66 -1.79 -3.26 -9.97
CA HIS A 66 -0.82 -3.17 -11.06
C HIS A 66 -1.55 -3.27 -12.39
N SER A 67 -1.27 -2.31 -13.28
CA SER A 67 -1.99 -2.25 -14.56
C SER A 67 -1.16 -2.42 -15.82
N ALA A 68 0.17 -2.36 -15.73
CA ALA A 68 1.01 -2.30 -16.93
C ALA A 68 2.11 -3.36 -16.97
N HIS A 69 2.49 -3.92 -15.82
CA HIS A 69 3.54 -4.93 -15.69
C HIS A 69 3.13 -5.85 -14.55
N ASN A 70 2.91 -7.12 -14.87
CA ASN A 70 2.44 -8.12 -13.91
C ASN A 70 3.57 -9.12 -13.69
N ALA A 71 3.89 -9.40 -12.42
CA ALA A 71 4.74 -10.54 -12.07
C ALA A 71 4.08 -11.83 -12.56
N GLN A 72 4.79 -12.57 -13.41
CA GLN A 72 4.23 -13.72 -14.14
C GLN A 72 4.39 -15.02 -13.35
N ASP A 73 5.46 -15.14 -12.56
CA ASP A 73 5.76 -16.34 -11.78
C ASP A 73 5.71 -16.12 -10.25
N THR A 74 5.72 -17.24 -9.51
CA THR A 74 5.63 -17.24 -8.04
C THR A 74 6.85 -16.62 -7.36
N LYS A 75 8.03 -16.69 -7.99
CA LYS A 75 9.27 -16.16 -7.42
C LYS A 75 9.29 -14.64 -7.52
N GLU A 76 8.96 -14.08 -8.68
CA GLU A 76 8.83 -12.65 -8.90
C GLU A 76 7.80 -12.03 -7.94
N LYS A 77 6.68 -12.70 -7.71
CA LYS A 77 5.67 -12.27 -6.74
C LYS A 77 6.22 -12.21 -5.31
N ARG A 78 6.99 -13.22 -4.90
CA ARG A 78 7.60 -13.26 -3.56
C ARG A 78 8.69 -12.20 -3.41
N ASP A 79 9.60 -12.11 -4.37
CA ASP A 79 10.67 -11.11 -4.33
C ASP A 79 10.09 -9.68 -4.29
N TRP A 80 9.00 -9.43 -5.03
CA TRP A 80 8.28 -8.17 -4.97
C TRP A 80 7.65 -7.93 -3.59
N MET A 81 6.97 -8.94 -3.02
CA MET A 81 6.36 -8.84 -1.69
C MET A 81 7.42 -8.53 -0.63
N ASP A 82 8.51 -9.28 -0.59
CA ASP A 82 9.61 -9.09 0.37
C ASP A 82 10.23 -7.68 0.26
N GLY A 83 10.44 -7.21 -0.98
CA GLY A 83 10.96 -5.88 -1.25
C GLY A 83 10.01 -4.77 -0.83
N TYR A 84 8.71 -4.94 -1.10
CA TYR A 84 7.68 -3.98 -0.73
C TYR A 84 7.50 -3.91 0.79
N GLU A 85 7.40 -5.07 1.45
CA GLU A 85 7.31 -5.18 2.92
C GLU A 85 8.47 -4.48 3.59
N LYS A 86 9.70 -4.70 3.10
CA LYS A 86 10.88 -4.01 3.61
C LYS A 86 10.81 -2.49 3.45
N ALA A 87 10.23 -2.00 2.35
CA ALA A 87 10.12 -0.56 2.09
C ALA A 87 9.14 0.13 3.05
N ILE A 88 8.07 -0.56 3.46
CA ILE A 88 7.02 -0.01 4.34
C ILE A 88 7.14 -0.45 5.80
N GLU A 89 8.12 -1.29 6.13
CA GLU A 89 8.34 -1.85 7.47
C GLU A 89 8.32 -0.78 8.57
N PRO A 90 8.98 0.39 8.45
CA PRO A 90 8.99 1.39 9.50
C PRO A 90 7.60 1.93 9.86
N PHE A 91 6.66 1.87 8.92
CA PHE A 91 5.31 2.40 9.05
C PHE A 91 4.27 1.33 9.37
N THR A 92 4.68 0.05 9.37
CA THR A 92 3.81 -1.10 9.61
C THR A 92 4.28 -1.86 10.85
N LYS A 93 5.06 -2.93 10.67
CA LYS A 93 5.61 -3.71 11.77
C LYS A 93 6.46 -2.84 12.72
N GLY A 94 7.31 -1.96 12.18
CA GLY A 94 8.14 -1.05 12.97
C GLY A 94 7.34 -0.02 13.78
N LYS A 95 6.12 0.33 13.34
CA LYS A 95 5.18 1.17 14.09
C LYS A 95 4.35 0.39 15.12
N GLY A 96 4.45 -0.94 15.12
CA GLY A 96 3.70 -1.82 16.02
C GLY A 96 2.21 -1.88 15.72
N ILE A 97 1.83 -1.89 14.43
CA ILE A 97 0.45 -2.04 13.98
C ILE A 97 0.25 -3.35 13.22
N ASN A 98 -0.99 -3.84 13.19
CA ASN A 98 -1.37 -4.95 12.33
C ASN A 98 -1.58 -4.44 10.91
N TRP A 99 -1.25 -5.25 9.91
CA TRP A 99 -1.42 -4.85 8.51
C TRP A 99 -1.58 -6.04 7.58
N GLU A 100 -2.20 -5.81 6.43
CA GLU A 100 -2.36 -6.82 5.38
C GLU A 100 -2.23 -6.17 4.00
N LEU A 101 -1.41 -6.78 3.13
CA LEU A 101 -1.20 -6.37 1.75
C LEU A 101 -1.83 -7.34 0.76
N GLN A 102 -2.53 -6.78 -0.21
CA GLN A 102 -3.00 -7.49 -1.38
C GLN A 102 -2.56 -6.76 -2.64
N ILE A 103 -2.16 -7.53 -3.64
CA ILE A 103 -1.90 -7.04 -5.00
C ILE A 103 -2.94 -7.64 -5.93
N THR A 104 -3.40 -6.84 -6.88
CA THR A 104 -4.31 -7.25 -7.96
C THR A 104 -3.81 -6.72 -9.30
N ASN A 105 -4.06 -7.47 -10.37
CA ASN A 105 -3.77 -7.03 -11.72
C ASN A 105 -5.06 -6.52 -12.37
N ALA A 106 -4.96 -5.48 -13.21
CA ALA A 106 -6.11 -4.95 -13.93
C ALA A 106 -5.75 -4.37 -15.29
N ASP A 107 -6.70 -4.40 -16.21
CA ASP A 107 -6.60 -3.73 -17.50
C ASP A 107 -6.73 -2.21 -17.34
N VAL A 108 -6.11 -1.46 -18.25
CA VAL A 108 -6.20 0.00 -18.30
C VAL A 108 -6.43 0.50 -19.71
N SER A 109 -7.15 1.61 -19.81
CA SER A 109 -7.17 2.42 -21.02
C SER A 109 -5.79 3.02 -21.29
N PRO A 110 -5.48 3.39 -22.54
CA PRO A 110 -4.29 4.20 -22.84
C PRO A 110 -4.29 5.48 -22.01
N ILE A 111 -3.12 5.86 -21.50
CA ILE A 111 -2.91 7.17 -20.90
C ILE A 111 -2.82 8.18 -22.06
N VAL A 112 -3.68 9.20 -22.05
CA VAL A 112 -3.61 10.37 -22.93
C VAL A 112 -2.73 11.45 -22.33
#